data_AF-A0A2V5VHY4-F1
#
_entry.id   AF-A0A2V5VHY4-F1
#
_cell.length_a   1.000
_cell.length_b   1.000
_cell.length_c   1.000
_cell.angle_alpha   90.00
_cell.angle_beta   90.00
_cell.angle_gamma   90.00
#
_symmetry.space_group_name_H-M   'P 1'
#
loop_
_entity.id
_entity.type
_entity.pdbx_description
1 polymer ?
#
loop_
_entity_poly.entity_id
_entity_poly.type
_entity_poly.pdbx_seq_one_letter_code
_entity_poly.pdbx_strand_id
1 'polypeptide(L)'
;MQDAAGAVMTFFESASAGNATITVNGGSGGGEGGTIFFNRQSDGGTASLALFNNGELDIGRHGHRLLTVGSLEGDGLVFLGARGLAAGSNNRNTAFSGIIQDGGISHGTGGSLSKIGTGTLKLSGANAYTAGTILSAGGLVINNTTGSGTGAGAVAVDAGTLGGKGIVAGGITVGTGSGTGAFLEPSIDASKPTTLTIQSALTFKADGIYTYKLNTKRARADQVIANGVTIESGAQFNFVAVANTRLTLGTVFIAIDNTSVNPITGPFANLPDGSIFTVGRNNFQVSYSGGDGNDLTLTVVP
;
A
#
# COMPACT_ATOMS: atom_id res chain seq x y z
N MET A 1 -4.19 24.66 -13.79
CA MET A 1 -5.47 24.89 -14.47
C MET A 1 -6.58 24.39 -13.57
N GLN A 2 -7.63 25.17 -13.37
CA GLN A 2 -8.83 24.78 -12.62
C GLN A 2 -9.97 24.63 -13.63
N ASP A 3 -10.74 23.57 -13.51
CA ASP A 3 -11.95 23.38 -14.31
C ASP A 3 -13.19 24.02 -13.63
N ALA A 4 -14.23 24.26 -14.43
CA ALA A 4 -15.56 24.59 -13.92
C ALA A 4 -16.38 23.29 -13.74
N ALA A 5 -17.47 23.32 -12.97
CA ALA A 5 -18.38 22.18 -12.86
C ALA A 5 -18.82 21.68 -14.26
N GLY A 6 -18.74 20.36 -14.49
CA GLY A 6 -19.04 19.71 -15.77
C GLY A 6 -18.05 19.98 -16.90
N ALA A 7 -16.91 20.64 -16.65
CA ALA A 7 -15.94 20.94 -17.69
C ALA A 7 -15.08 19.72 -18.03
N VAL A 8 -14.75 19.59 -19.32
CA VAL A 8 -13.94 18.49 -19.84
C VAL A 8 -12.58 19.01 -20.29
N MET A 9 -11.51 18.46 -19.71
CA MET A 9 -10.13 18.64 -20.17
C MET A 9 -9.68 17.37 -20.89
N THR A 10 -9.11 17.49 -22.09
CA THR A 10 -8.63 16.31 -22.83
C THR A 10 -7.21 16.54 -23.33
N PHE A 11 -6.32 15.64 -22.95
CA PHE A 11 -5.02 15.44 -23.61
C PHE A 11 -5.21 14.36 -24.69
N PHE A 12 -4.86 14.68 -25.93
CA PHE A 12 -5.16 13.87 -27.11
C PHE A 12 -3.93 13.70 -28.02
N GLU A 13 -3.90 12.61 -28.79
CA GLU A 13 -2.73 12.18 -29.57
C GLU A 13 -1.43 12.24 -28.76
N SER A 14 -0.48 13.08 -29.11
CA SER A 14 0.83 13.20 -28.45
C SER A 14 0.91 14.35 -27.44
N ALA A 15 -0.23 14.89 -26.99
CA ALA A 15 -0.25 15.97 -26.01
C ALA A 15 0.33 15.51 -24.66
N SER A 16 1.03 16.41 -23.96
CA SER A 16 1.57 16.16 -22.63
C SER A 16 1.01 17.15 -21.60
N ALA A 17 0.65 16.66 -20.41
CA ALA A 17 0.36 17.49 -19.25
C ALA A 17 1.62 18.10 -18.61
N GLY A 18 2.82 17.67 -19.05
CA GLY A 18 4.09 18.20 -18.59
C GLY A 18 4.22 18.15 -17.07
N ASN A 19 4.50 19.28 -16.45
CA ASN A 19 4.58 19.46 -15.00
C ASN A 19 3.40 20.26 -14.42
N ALA A 20 2.25 20.29 -15.13
CA ALA A 20 1.12 21.12 -14.73
C ALA A 20 0.53 20.71 -13.37
N THR A 21 -0.02 21.68 -12.65
CA THR A 21 -0.96 21.41 -11.54
C THR A 21 -2.38 21.54 -12.09
N ILE A 22 -3.14 20.45 -12.01
CA ILE A 22 -4.50 20.35 -12.53
C ILE A 22 -5.44 20.03 -11.38
N THR A 23 -6.45 20.87 -11.20
CA THR A 23 -7.52 20.67 -10.22
C THR A 23 -8.81 20.38 -10.96
N VAL A 24 -9.43 19.26 -10.63
CA VAL A 24 -10.69 18.77 -11.20
C VAL A 24 -11.75 18.77 -10.11
N ASN A 25 -12.71 19.67 -10.20
CA ASN A 25 -13.72 19.90 -9.19
C ASN A 25 -15.00 19.11 -9.49
N GLY A 26 -15.66 18.67 -8.44
CA GLY A 26 -17.02 18.15 -8.56
C GLY A 26 -18.04 19.22 -8.91
N GLY A 27 -19.21 18.77 -9.35
CA GLY A 27 -20.35 19.62 -9.66
C GLY A 27 -21.08 20.11 -8.41
N SER A 28 -21.72 21.27 -8.51
CA SER A 28 -22.58 21.81 -7.44
C SER A 28 -23.99 21.21 -7.50
N GLY A 29 -24.62 20.98 -6.35
CA GLY A 29 -26.04 20.61 -6.27
C GLY A 29 -26.40 19.29 -6.94
N GLY A 30 -25.45 18.35 -7.02
CA GLY A 30 -25.63 17.07 -7.72
C GLY A 30 -25.36 17.11 -9.23
N GLY A 31 -24.87 18.24 -9.76
CA GLY A 31 -24.42 18.35 -11.15
C GLY A 31 -23.18 17.51 -11.46
N GLU A 32 -22.89 17.36 -12.75
CA GLU A 32 -21.71 16.65 -13.25
C GLU A 32 -20.42 17.31 -12.74
N GLY A 33 -19.48 16.48 -12.29
CA GLY A 33 -18.12 16.92 -11.99
C GLY A 33 -17.35 17.19 -13.28
N GLY A 34 -16.25 17.91 -13.16
CA GLY A 34 -15.31 18.01 -14.27
C GLY A 34 -14.60 16.69 -14.51
N THR A 35 -14.13 16.49 -15.74
CA THR A 35 -13.42 15.27 -16.14
C THR A 35 -12.15 15.62 -16.89
N ILE A 36 -11.05 14.96 -16.54
CA ILE A 36 -9.84 14.93 -17.34
C ILE A 36 -9.69 13.59 -18.05
N PHE A 37 -9.49 13.64 -19.37
CA PHE A 37 -9.18 12.49 -20.21
C PHE A 37 -7.74 12.51 -20.71
N PHE A 38 -7.08 11.36 -20.65
CA PHE A 38 -5.83 11.08 -21.37
C PHE A 38 -6.09 10.04 -22.46
N ASN A 39 -6.20 10.51 -23.69
CA ASN A 39 -6.62 9.71 -24.83
C ASN A 39 -5.44 9.41 -25.76
N ARG A 40 -5.42 8.21 -26.35
CA ARG A 40 -4.38 7.79 -27.31
C ARG A 40 -3.00 7.89 -26.65
N GLN A 41 -1.97 8.35 -27.36
CA GLN A 41 -0.58 8.33 -26.86
C GLN A 41 -0.21 9.55 -26.00
N SER A 42 -1.19 10.15 -25.32
CA SER A 42 -1.00 11.35 -24.52
C SER A 42 -0.20 11.05 -23.26
N ASP A 43 0.64 11.98 -22.81
CA ASP A 43 1.50 11.77 -21.65
C ASP A 43 1.06 12.63 -20.45
N GLY A 44 1.02 12.03 -19.26
CA GLY A 44 0.75 12.76 -18.01
C GLY A 44 1.99 13.42 -17.42
N GLY A 45 3.20 13.00 -17.83
CA GLY A 45 4.45 13.59 -17.40
C GLY A 45 4.65 13.57 -15.89
N THR A 46 4.96 14.74 -15.32
CA THR A 46 5.12 15.00 -13.88
C THR A 46 3.98 15.85 -13.31
N ALA A 47 2.84 15.91 -13.99
CA ALA A 47 1.69 16.71 -13.59
C ALA A 47 1.12 16.27 -12.22
N SER A 48 0.73 17.24 -11.40
CA SER A 48 0.01 17.00 -10.14
C SER A 48 -1.50 17.08 -10.41
N LEU A 49 -2.24 16.00 -10.14
CA LEU A 49 -3.68 15.92 -10.32
C LEU A 49 -4.37 15.93 -8.95
N ALA A 50 -5.20 16.94 -8.70
CA ALA A 50 -6.06 17.05 -7.53
C ALA A 50 -7.52 16.88 -7.96
N LEU A 51 -8.15 15.77 -7.57
CA LEU A 51 -9.53 15.43 -7.95
C LEU A 51 -10.44 15.56 -6.73
N PHE A 52 -11.58 16.22 -6.86
CA PHE A 52 -12.48 16.48 -5.73
C PHE A 52 -13.92 16.07 -5.98
N ASN A 53 -14.57 15.49 -4.98
CA ASN A 53 -15.97 15.03 -5.01
C ASN A 53 -16.26 14.08 -6.19
N ASN A 54 -17.13 14.45 -7.12
CA ASN A 54 -17.38 13.68 -8.36
C ASN A 54 -16.54 14.18 -9.55
N GLY A 55 -15.44 14.91 -9.31
CA GLY A 55 -14.44 15.23 -10.33
C GLY A 55 -13.60 14.00 -10.68
N GLU A 56 -13.31 13.81 -11.96
CA GLU A 56 -12.87 12.52 -12.49
C GLU A 56 -11.56 12.61 -13.29
N LEU A 57 -10.70 11.60 -13.12
CA LEU A 57 -9.69 11.21 -14.11
C LEU A 57 -10.16 9.94 -14.80
N ASP A 58 -10.29 9.97 -16.13
CA ASP A 58 -10.62 8.78 -16.92
C ASP A 58 -9.53 8.52 -17.97
N ILE A 59 -8.93 7.32 -17.87
CA ILE A 59 -7.85 6.88 -18.76
C ILE A 59 -8.25 5.66 -19.60
N GLY A 60 -9.54 5.29 -19.64
CA GLY A 60 -10.01 4.09 -20.35
C GLY A 60 -9.71 4.11 -21.85
N ARG A 61 -9.55 5.29 -22.44
CA ARG A 61 -9.19 5.54 -23.85
C ARG A 61 -7.69 5.78 -24.09
N HIS A 62 -6.85 5.61 -23.08
CA HIS A 62 -5.41 5.75 -23.24
C HIS A 62 -4.87 4.64 -24.16
N GLY A 63 -3.96 5.00 -25.06
CA GLY A 63 -3.45 4.12 -26.12
C GLY A 63 -2.49 3.07 -25.57
N HIS A 64 -1.62 3.44 -24.63
CA HIS A 64 -0.70 2.53 -23.96
C HIS A 64 -1.37 1.77 -22.83
N ARG A 65 -0.67 0.75 -22.30
CA ARG A 65 -1.12 0.03 -21.11
C ARG A 65 -1.03 0.90 -19.86
N LEU A 66 -0.07 1.82 -19.78
CA LEU A 66 0.26 2.56 -18.56
C LEU A 66 0.33 4.06 -18.88
N LEU A 67 -0.47 4.88 -18.18
CA LEU A 67 -0.29 6.33 -18.13
C LEU A 67 0.53 6.69 -16.90
N THR A 68 1.55 7.54 -17.06
CA THR A 68 2.32 8.07 -15.93
C THR A 68 1.89 9.48 -15.58
N VAL A 69 1.71 9.77 -14.29
CA VAL A 69 1.45 11.12 -13.75
C VAL A 69 2.41 11.44 -12.60
N GLY A 70 2.61 12.72 -12.36
CA GLY A 70 3.41 13.23 -11.25
C GLY A 70 2.87 12.78 -9.91
N SER A 71 1.64 13.18 -9.59
CA SER A 71 1.02 12.84 -8.32
C SER A 71 -0.50 12.87 -8.42
N LEU A 72 -1.16 12.15 -7.51
CA LEU A 72 -2.62 12.09 -7.37
C LEU A 72 -3.00 12.45 -5.94
N GLU A 73 -3.92 13.39 -5.76
CA GLU A 73 -4.43 13.83 -4.47
C GLU A 73 -5.93 14.19 -4.51
N GLY A 74 -6.55 14.29 -3.34
CA GLY A 74 -7.97 14.65 -3.19
C GLY A 74 -8.90 13.45 -2.94
N ASP A 75 -10.19 13.65 -3.15
CA ASP A 75 -11.26 12.69 -2.83
C ASP A 75 -12.17 12.33 -4.02
N GLY A 76 -11.72 12.66 -5.24
CA GLY A 76 -12.43 12.41 -6.49
C GLY A 76 -12.45 10.96 -6.99
N LEU A 77 -12.69 10.78 -8.29
CA LEU A 77 -12.81 9.47 -8.92
C LEU A 77 -11.69 9.25 -9.96
N VAL A 78 -11.17 8.03 -10.01
CA VAL A 78 -10.25 7.59 -11.07
C VAL A 78 -10.84 6.35 -11.75
N PHE A 79 -11.08 6.47 -13.06
CA PHE A 79 -11.55 5.38 -13.91
C PHE A 79 -10.41 4.87 -14.80
N LEU A 80 -9.99 3.64 -14.55
CA LEU A 80 -8.86 3.00 -15.21
C LEU A 80 -9.25 2.24 -16.48
N GLY A 81 -10.51 1.81 -16.60
CA GLY A 81 -10.91 0.82 -17.61
C GLY A 81 -10.05 -0.44 -17.51
N ALA A 82 -9.33 -0.76 -18.58
CA ALA A 82 -8.34 -1.85 -18.64
C ALA A 82 -6.88 -1.35 -18.68
N ARG A 83 -6.62 -0.14 -18.14
CA ARG A 83 -5.32 0.54 -18.18
C ARG A 83 -4.69 0.64 -16.79
N GLY A 84 -3.38 0.85 -16.76
CA GLY A 84 -2.61 1.14 -15.57
C GLY A 84 -2.41 2.64 -15.38
N LEU A 85 -2.39 3.09 -14.13
CA LEU A 85 -1.92 4.41 -13.74
C LEU A 85 -0.62 4.28 -12.94
N ALA A 86 0.46 4.89 -13.40
CA ALA A 86 1.67 5.09 -12.62
C ALA A 86 1.64 6.49 -11.98
N ALA A 87 1.72 6.56 -10.65
CA ALA A 87 1.70 7.82 -9.90
C ALA A 87 2.96 7.97 -9.05
N GLY A 88 3.54 9.17 -9.06
CA GLY A 88 4.68 9.54 -8.21
C GLY A 88 5.91 10.05 -8.97
N SER A 89 5.83 10.28 -10.28
CA SER A 89 7.00 10.72 -11.08
C SER A 89 7.56 12.09 -10.66
N ASN A 90 6.83 12.85 -9.85
CA ASN A 90 7.29 14.12 -9.26
C ASN A 90 7.76 14.00 -7.79
N ASN A 91 7.81 12.78 -7.25
CA ASN A 91 8.31 12.46 -5.91
C ASN A 91 7.57 13.15 -4.74
N ARG A 92 6.36 13.68 -4.95
CA ARG A 92 5.60 14.31 -3.87
C ARG A 92 4.95 13.29 -2.96
N ASN A 93 4.79 13.67 -1.70
CA ASN A 93 3.91 12.97 -0.77
C ASN A 93 2.48 13.47 -1.00
N THR A 94 1.54 12.56 -1.25
CA THR A 94 0.13 12.89 -1.47
C THR A 94 -0.80 11.92 -0.75
N ALA A 95 -2.03 12.38 -0.52
CA ALA A 95 -3.11 11.57 0.00
C ALA A 95 -4.30 11.61 -0.95
N PHE A 96 -4.81 10.44 -1.27
CA PHE A 96 -6.01 10.24 -2.07
C PHE A 96 -7.03 9.42 -1.27
N SER A 97 -8.15 10.04 -0.93
CA SER A 97 -9.27 9.40 -0.23
C SER A 97 -10.43 9.02 -1.16
N GLY A 98 -10.29 9.35 -2.45
CA GLY A 98 -11.23 9.01 -3.49
C GLY A 98 -11.20 7.53 -3.88
N ILE A 99 -11.96 7.19 -4.91
CA ILE A 99 -12.08 5.81 -5.42
C ILE A 99 -11.34 5.68 -6.73
N ILE A 100 -10.42 4.72 -6.79
CA ILE A 100 -9.79 4.23 -8.01
C ILE A 100 -10.51 2.93 -8.41
N GLN A 101 -11.00 2.86 -9.64
CA GLN A 101 -11.82 1.75 -10.10
C GLN A 101 -11.64 1.45 -11.59
N ASP A 102 -12.06 0.26 -11.98
CA ASP A 102 -12.28 -0.12 -13.37
C ASP A 102 -13.44 0.71 -13.98
N GLY A 103 -13.68 0.56 -15.29
CA GLY A 103 -14.77 1.24 -15.99
C GLY A 103 -14.41 2.62 -16.53
N GLY A 104 -15.35 3.57 -16.44
CA GLY A 104 -15.30 4.86 -17.13
C GLY A 104 -15.94 4.82 -18.52
N ILE A 105 -15.66 5.81 -19.35
CA ILE A 105 -16.29 6.05 -20.65
C ILE A 105 -16.11 4.91 -21.66
N SER A 106 -15.06 4.12 -21.51
CA SER A 106 -14.78 2.97 -22.39
C SER A 106 -15.24 1.65 -21.81
N HIS A 107 -15.76 1.65 -20.57
CA HIS A 107 -15.97 0.44 -19.77
C HIS A 107 -14.66 -0.38 -19.67
N GLY A 108 -14.76 -1.63 -19.19
CA GLY A 108 -13.64 -2.57 -19.14
C GLY A 108 -13.12 -2.81 -17.72
N THR A 109 -12.45 -3.93 -17.57
CA THR A 109 -11.85 -4.42 -16.33
C THR A 109 -10.36 -4.69 -16.51
N GLY A 110 -9.65 -4.83 -15.39
CA GLY A 110 -8.21 -5.08 -15.37
C GLY A 110 -7.39 -3.80 -15.25
N GLY A 111 -7.95 -2.77 -14.63
CA GLY A 111 -7.21 -1.58 -14.26
C GLY A 111 -6.16 -1.88 -13.19
N SER A 112 -5.00 -1.22 -13.27
CA SER A 112 -3.91 -1.39 -12.30
C SER A 112 -3.35 -0.06 -11.80
N LEU A 113 -2.70 -0.11 -10.64
CA LEU A 113 -1.98 1.02 -10.06
C LEU A 113 -0.50 0.68 -9.90
N SER A 114 0.38 1.59 -10.32
CA SER A 114 1.81 1.53 -10.01
C SER A 114 2.20 2.75 -9.19
N LYS A 115 2.75 2.53 -8.00
CA LYS A 115 3.33 3.58 -7.18
C LYS A 115 4.84 3.65 -7.47
N ILE A 116 5.26 4.76 -8.05
CA ILE A 116 6.65 5.05 -8.45
C ILE A 116 7.19 6.27 -7.71
N GLY A 117 8.48 6.56 -7.88
CA GLY A 117 9.13 7.72 -7.28
C GLY A 117 9.28 7.64 -5.75
N THR A 118 10.07 8.54 -5.18
CA THR A 118 10.51 8.46 -3.78
C THR A 118 9.48 8.96 -2.76
N GLY A 119 8.43 9.66 -3.23
CA GLY A 119 7.37 10.17 -2.36
C GLY A 119 6.46 9.06 -1.82
N THR A 120 5.54 9.44 -0.95
CA THR A 120 4.53 8.56 -0.34
C THR A 120 3.16 8.83 -0.93
N LEU A 121 2.47 7.80 -1.41
CA LEU A 121 1.05 7.87 -1.76
C LEU A 121 0.23 7.19 -0.66
N LYS A 122 -0.71 7.92 -0.08
CA LYS A 122 -1.66 7.39 0.91
C LYS A 122 -3.03 7.18 0.28
N LEU A 123 -3.53 5.95 0.34
CA LEU A 123 -4.85 5.57 -0.15
C LEU A 123 -5.78 5.34 1.04
N SER A 124 -6.91 6.05 1.08
CA SER A 124 -7.92 5.90 2.14
C SER A 124 -9.31 5.51 1.62
N GLY A 125 -9.52 5.48 0.30
CA GLY A 125 -10.76 5.00 -0.30
C GLY A 125 -10.84 3.48 -0.43
N ALA A 126 -12.05 2.97 -0.59
CA ALA A 126 -12.30 1.58 -0.96
C ALA A 126 -12.19 1.45 -2.48
N ASN A 127 -10.99 1.10 -2.96
CA ASN A 127 -10.69 0.99 -4.38
C ASN A 127 -11.26 -0.32 -4.97
N ALA A 128 -11.62 -0.28 -6.26
CA ALA A 128 -12.34 -1.34 -6.95
C ALA A 128 -11.71 -1.74 -8.30
N TYR A 129 -10.45 -1.38 -8.55
CA TYR A 129 -9.71 -1.89 -9.72
C TYR A 129 -9.27 -3.34 -9.52
N THR A 130 -9.10 -4.10 -10.60
CA THR A 130 -9.05 -5.56 -10.51
C THR A 130 -7.72 -6.21 -10.87
N ALA A 131 -6.82 -5.57 -11.62
CA ALA A 131 -5.54 -6.20 -11.99
C ALA A 131 -4.48 -6.14 -10.87
N GLY A 132 -4.60 -5.20 -9.93
CA GLY A 132 -3.75 -5.13 -8.73
C GLY A 132 -2.80 -3.93 -8.71
N THR A 133 -1.83 -3.99 -7.80
CA THR A 133 -0.94 -2.87 -7.48
C THR A 133 0.52 -3.28 -7.52
N ILE A 134 1.37 -2.41 -8.06
CA ILE A 134 2.83 -2.55 -7.99
C ILE A 134 3.39 -1.35 -7.23
N LEU A 135 4.16 -1.61 -6.17
CA LEU A 135 4.96 -0.61 -5.48
C LEU A 135 6.41 -0.78 -5.93
N SER A 136 6.89 0.18 -6.72
CA SER A 136 8.24 0.15 -7.30
C SER A 136 9.21 1.10 -6.59
N ALA A 137 8.73 2.09 -5.83
CA ALA A 137 9.55 2.99 -5.02
C ALA A 137 8.73 3.83 -4.03
N GLY A 138 9.42 4.36 -3.01
CA GLY A 138 8.85 5.29 -2.03
C GLY A 138 7.92 4.59 -1.04
N GLY A 139 6.85 5.26 -0.63
CA GLY A 139 5.85 4.71 0.29
C GLY A 139 4.47 4.50 -0.35
N LEU A 140 3.80 3.40 0.00
CA LEU A 140 2.37 3.23 -0.22
C LEU A 140 1.69 2.96 1.13
N VAL A 141 0.80 3.87 1.54
CA VAL A 141 0.12 3.81 2.84
C VAL A 141 -1.35 3.48 2.64
N ILE A 142 -1.79 2.35 3.15
CA ILE A 142 -3.16 1.87 3.05
C ILE A 142 -3.90 2.19 4.36
N ASN A 143 -4.88 3.09 4.29
CA ASN A 143 -5.61 3.61 5.45
C ASN A 143 -7.14 3.62 5.27
N ASN A 144 -7.66 2.84 4.31
CA ASN A 144 -9.10 2.64 4.16
C ASN A 144 -9.70 1.96 5.40
N THR A 145 -10.94 2.31 5.72
CA THR A 145 -11.68 1.73 6.86
C THR A 145 -12.66 0.64 6.44
N THR A 146 -12.99 0.58 5.15
CA THR A 146 -13.89 -0.41 4.55
C THR A 146 -13.36 -0.83 3.18
N GLY A 147 -13.83 -1.96 2.66
CA GLY A 147 -13.38 -2.49 1.37
C GLY A 147 -11.87 -2.73 1.32
N SER A 148 -11.26 -2.61 0.14
CA SER A 148 -9.81 -2.73 -0.03
C SER A 148 -9.18 -1.43 -0.50
N GLY A 149 -8.04 -1.05 0.10
CA GLY A 149 -7.26 0.10 -0.36
C GLY A 149 -6.49 -0.15 -1.66
N THR A 150 -6.38 -1.38 -2.15
CA THR A 150 -5.63 -1.73 -3.36
C THR A 150 -6.46 -2.50 -4.40
N GLY A 151 -7.78 -2.49 -4.26
CA GLY A 151 -8.65 -3.30 -5.11
C GLY A 151 -8.53 -4.81 -4.82
N ALA A 152 -9.05 -5.62 -5.74
CA ALA A 152 -9.12 -7.07 -5.56
C ALA A 152 -7.85 -7.82 -6.03
N GLY A 153 -7.06 -7.19 -6.90
CA GLY A 153 -5.87 -7.81 -7.48
C GLY A 153 -4.69 -7.91 -6.50
N ALA A 154 -3.70 -8.71 -6.87
CA ALA A 154 -2.48 -8.90 -6.07
C ALA A 154 -1.67 -7.61 -5.93
N VAL A 155 -0.91 -7.51 -4.84
CA VAL A 155 0.01 -6.40 -4.56
C VAL A 155 1.44 -6.92 -4.59
N ALA A 156 2.25 -6.40 -5.51
CA ALA A 156 3.68 -6.65 -5.58
C ALA A 156 4.45 -5.46 -4.99
N VAL A 157 5.27 -5.70 -3.97
CA VAL A 157 6.19 -4.70 -3.42
C VAL A 157 7.58 -5.02 -3.93
N ASP A 158 7.90 -4.47 -5.10
CA ASP A 158 9.20 -4.72 -5.76
C ASP A 158 10.33 -3.94 -5.06
N ALA A 159 10.03 -2.71 -4.61
CA ALA A 159 10.91 -1.90 -3.78
C ALA A 159 10.14 -0.79 -3.04
N GLY A 160 10.74 -0.22 -2.01
CA GLY A 160 10.09 0.77 -1.13
C GLY A 160 9.27 0.11 -0.03
N THR A 161 8.38 0.87 0.61
CA THR A 161 7.69 0.45 1.83
C THR A 161 6.17 0.47 1.64
N LEU A 162 5.55 -0.70 1.78
CA LEU A 162 4.11 -0.84 1.95
C LEU A 162 3.77 -0.80 3.44
N GLY A 163 2.71 -0.08 3.80
CA GLY A 163 2.29 0.02 5.18
C GLY A 163 0.90 0.61 5.36
N GLY A 164 0.61 1.04 6.57
CA GLY A 164 -0.67 1.60 6.97
C GLY A 164 -1.47 0.69 7.89
N LYS A 165 -2.73 1.09 8.14
CA LYS A 165 -3.64 0.43 9.07
C LYS A 165 -4.96 -0.03 8.45
N GLY A 166 -5.01 -0.06 7.12
CA GLY A 166 -6.20 -0.37 6.36
C GLY A 166 -6.30 -1.85 6.00
N ILE A 167 -7.09 -2.11 4.95
CA ILE A 167 -7.46 -3.47 4.53
C ILE A 167 -7.01 -3.67 3.08
N VAL A 168 -6.29 -4.75 2.84
CA VAL A 168 -5.87 -5.22 1.51
C VAL A 168 -6.56 -6.55 1.22
N ALA A 169 -7.31 -6.63 0.12
CA ALA A 169 -8.06 -7.84 -0.24
C ALA A 169 -7.18 -8.85 -0.99
N GLY A 170 -6.38 -8.37 -1.94
CA GLY A 170 -5.46 -9.21 -2.71
C GLY A 170 -4.28 -9.73 -1.89
N GLY A 171 -3.64 -10.79 -2.38
CA GLY A 171 -2.41 -11.29 -1.78
C GLY A 171 -1.27 -10.28 -1.93
N ILE A 172 -0.37 -10.24 -0.94
CA ILE A 172 0.81 -9.37 -0.95
C ILE A 172 2.07 -10.23 -1.13
N THR A 173 2.93 -9.82 -2.06
CA THR A 173 4.31 -10.33 -2.19
C THR A 173 5.28 -9.19 -1.90
N VAL A 174 6.14 -9.39 -0.90
CA VAL A 174 7.16 -8.42 -0.49
C VAL A 174 8.53 -8.90 -0.99
N GLY A 175 9.13 -8.11 -1.88
CA GLY A 175 10.39 -8.44 -2.52
C GLY A 175 10.21 -9.15 -3.86
N THR A 176 11.32 -9.28 -4.57
CA THR A 176 11.40 -9.91 -5.90
C THR A 176 12.19 -11.22 -5.88
N GLY A 177 12.87 -11.52 -4.77
CA GLY A 177 13.81 -12.61 -4.56
C GLY A 177 15.27 -12.19 -4.68
N SER A 178 15.58 -11.05 -5.29
CA SER A 178 16.96 -10.58 -5.51
C SER A 178 17.10 -9.06 -5.60
N GLY A 179 16.08 -8.31 -5.21
CA GLY A 179 16.03 -6.85 -5.22
C GLY A 179 16.75 -6.23 -4.03
N THR A 180 16.69 -4.90 -3.95
CA THR A 180 17.56 -4.11 -3.04
C THR A 180 16.82 -3.45 -1.87
N GLY A 181 15.53 -3.71 -1.67
CA GLY A 181 14.82 -3.14 -0.52
C GLY A 181 13.31 -3.02 -0.70
N ALA A 182 12.60 -4.11 -0.42
CA ALA A 182 11.15 -4.15 -0.29
C ALA A 182 10.78 -4.36 1.18
N PHE A 183 9.94 -3.46 1.71
CA PHE A 183 9.61 -3.42 3.12
C PHE A 183 8.09 -3.50 3.34
N LEU A 184 7.69 -4.27 4.34
CA LEU A 184 6.38 -4.17 4.97
C LEU A 184 6.54 -3.48 6.33
N GLU A 185 5.95 -2.31 6.52
CA GLU A 185 5.99 -1.55 7.77
C GLU A 185 4.58 -1.01 8.09
N PRO A 186 3.78 -1.71 8.92
CA PRO A 186 2.42 -1.26 9.23
C PRO A 186 2.37 0.21 9.67
N SER A 187 3.35 0.66 10.47
CA SER A 187 3.37 2.02 11.01
C SER A 187 4.24 3.04 10.24
N ILE A 188 4.48 2.84 8.94
CA ILE A 188 5.32 3.73 8.08
C ILE A 188 5.02 5.23 8.22
N ASP A 189 3.74 5.61 8.31
CA ASP A 189 3.26 7.00 8.44
C ASP A 189 2.56 7.23 9.80
N ALA A 190 2.95 6.44 10.81
CA ALA A 190 2.37 6.50 12.14
C ALA A 190 3.45 6.55 13.23
N SER A 191 3.29 7.50 14.14
CA SER A 191 4.10 7.59 15.36
C SER A 191 3.75 6.52 16.39
N LYS A 192 2.61 5.84 16.20
CA LYS A 192 2.11 4.77 17.04
C LYS A 192 2.10 3.47 16.23
N PRO A 193 2.34 2.33 16.90
CA PRO A 193 2.18 1.05 16.24
C PRO A 193 0.75 0.82 15.74
N THR A 194 0.60 0.07 14.65
CA THR A 194 -0.67 -0.16 13.93
C THR A 194 -0.81 -1.59 13.42
N THR A 195 -2.05 -1.97 13.11
CA THR A 195 -2.38 -3.26 12.49
C THR A 195 -2.72 -3.07 11.02
N LEU A 196 -2.03 -3.77 10.12
CA LEU A 196 -2.40 -3.89 8.71
C LEU A 196 -3.14 -5.21 8.48
N THR A 197 -4.29 -5.17 7.82
CA THR A 197 -5.10 -6.37 7.54
C THR A 197 -4.98 -6.78 6.08
N ILE A 198 -4.58 -8.02 5.84
CA ILE A 198 -4.47 -8.66 4.54
C ILE A 198 -5.45 -9.83 4.53
N GLN A 199 -6.46 -9.80 3.66
CA GLN A 199 -7.51 -10.83 3.62
C GLN A 199 -7.10 -12.08 2.85
N SER A 200 -5.88 -12.08 2.29
CA SER A 200 -5.32 -13.15 1.47
C SER A 200 -3.90 -13.49 1.94
N ALA A 201 -3.17 -14.24 1.12
CA ALA A 201 -1.83 -14.71 1.44
C ALA A 201 -0.82 -13.56 1.48
N LEU A 202 0.12 -13.65 2.43
CA LEU A 202 1.30 -12.81 2.53
C LEU A 202 2.55 -13.64 2.24
N THR A 203 3.35 -13.19 1.27
CA THR A 203 4.64 -13.82 0.94
C THR A 203 5.77 -12.82 1.12
N PHE A 204 6.79 -13.19 1.88
CA PHE A 204 8.09 -12.52 1.87
C PHE A 204 9.04 -13.31 0.98
N LYS A 205 9.54 -12.68 -0.08
CA LYS A 205 10.62 -13.21 -0.90
C LYS A 205 11.95 -13.08 -0.15
N ALA A 206 13.00 -13.71 -0.66
CA ALA A 206 14.32 -13.74 -0.03
C ALA A 206 14.93 -12.35 0.29
N ASP A 207 14.54 -11.31 -0.44
CA ASP A 207 14.95 -9.90 -0.25
C ASP A 207 13.90 -9.05 0.50
N GLY A 208 12.78 -9.65 0.89
CA GLY A 208 11.69 -8.99 1.60
C GLY A 208 12.02 -8.76 3.08
N ILE A 209 11.61 -7.60 3.60
CA ILE A 209 11.89 -7.20 4.98
C ILE A 209 10.58 -6.86 5.69
N TYR A 210 10.34 -7.48 6.85
CA TYR A 210 9.27 -7.05 7.77
C TYR A 210 9.83 -6.10 8.82
N THR A 211 9.42 -4.83 8.79
CA THR A 211 9.77 -3.84 9.83
C THR A 211 8.67 -3.78 10.88
N TYR A 212 9.03 -4.16 12.11
CA TYR A 212 8.13 -4.28 13.25
C TYR A 212 8.42 -3.22 14.31
N LYS A 213 7.46 -2.32 14.56
CA LYS A 213 7.58 -1.29 15.61
C LYS A 213 6.97 -1.76 16.94
N LEU A 214 7.73 -1.65 18.04
CA LEU A 214 7.22 -1.87 19.40
C LEU A 214 7.40 -0.64 20.28
N ASN A 215 6.31 -0.13 20.84
CA ASN A 215 6.34 0.86 21.91
C ASN A 215 6.41 0.16 23.28
N THR A 216 7.63 0.03 23.81
CA THR A 216 7.86 -0.67 25.10
C THR A 216 7.28 0.08 26.31
N LYS A 217 7.10 1.40 26.22
CA LYS A 217 6.46 2.19 27.29
C LYS A 217 4.97 1.90 27.41
N ARG A 218 4.31 1.59 26.30
CA ARG A 218 2.87 1.34 26.23
C ARG A 218 2.49 -0.13 26.07
N ALA A 219 3.48 -1.01 25.89
CA ALA A 219 3.26 -2.39 25.49
C ALA A 219 2.26 -2.48 24.32
N ARG A 220 2.57 -1.76 23.24
CA ARG A 220 1.80 -1.77 21.98
C ARG A 220 2.76 -1.96 20.84
N ALA A 221 2.40 -2.79 19.88
CA ALA A 221 3.26 -3.14 18.77
C ALA A 221 2.50 -3.12 17.44
N ASP A 222 3.26 -3.13 16.35
CA ASP A 222 2.70 -3.35 15.03
C ASP A 222 2.15 -4.77 14.96
N GLN A 223 1.22 -4.98 14.05
CA GLN A 223 0.71 -6.32 13.74
C GLN A 223 0.38 -6.40 12.27
N VAL A 224 0.59 -7.56 11.67
CA VAL A 224 0.04 -7.91 10.37
C VAL A 224 -0.93 -9.07 10.56
N ILE A 225 -2.14 -8.94 10.03
CA ILE A 225 -3.10 -10.04 9.93
C ILE A 225 -3.09 -10.52 8.49
N ALA A 226 -2.93 -11.82 8.26
CA ALA A 226 -2.90 -12.43 6.92
C ALA A 226 -3.62 -13.79 6.89
N ASN A 227 -4.12 -14.19 5.71
CA ASN A 227 -4.70 -15.52 5.50
C ASN A 227 -3.71 -16.42 4.76
N GLY A 228 -2.75 -16.94 5.52
CA GLY A 228 -1.64 -17.73 5.01
C GLY A 228 -0.39 -16.89 4.84
N VAL A 229 0.74 -17.43 5.30
CA VAL A 229 2.02 -16.72 5.34
C VAL A 229 3.14 -17.62 4.86
N THR A 230 3.90 -17.15 3.89
CA THR A 230 5.12 -17.79 3.41
C THR A 230 6.31 -16.83 3.57
N ILE A 231 7.38 -17.30 4.19
CA ILE A 231 8.62 -16.57 4.39
C ILE A 231 9.72 -17.37 3.71
N GLU A 232 10.19 -16.88 2.56
CA GLU A 232 11.26 -17.53 1.82
C GLU A 232 12.61 -17.31 2.50
N SER A 233 13.50 -18.29 2.32
CA SER A 233 14.86 -18.23 2.87
C SER A 233 15.57 -16.96 2.42
N GLY A 234 16.10 -16.20 3.38
CA GLY A 234 16.77 -14.92 3.16
C GLY A 234 15.97 -13.72 3.66
N ALA A 235 14.64 -13.81 3.71
CA ALA A 235 13.79 -12.73 4.19
C ALA A 235 14.18 -12.30 5.61
N GLN A 236 14.12 -11.00 5.90
CA GLN A 236 14.63 -10.43 7.15
C GLN A 236 13.51 -9.84 8.02
N PHE A 237 13.70 -9.92 9.33
CA PHE A 237 12.88 -9.23 10.32
C PHE A 237 13.66 -8.07 10.92
N ASN A 238 13.14 -6.85 10.81
CA ASN A 238 13.73 -5.65 11.37
C ASN A 238 12.92 -5.14 12.56
N PHE A 239 13.50 -5.13 13.76
CA PHE A 239 12.82 -4.72 14.99
C PHE A 239 13.13 -3.26 15.34
N VAL A 240 12.09 -2.44 15.56
CA VAL A 240 12.21 -1.03 15.91
C VAL A 240 11.54 -0.76 17.27
N ALA A 241 12.34 -0.56 18.33
CA ALA A 241 11.82 -0.17 19.64
C ALA A 241 11.67 1.35 19.76
N VAL A 242 10.45 1.82 20.07
CA VAL A 242 10.16 3.22 20.41
C VAL A 242 9.94 3.33 21.92
N ALA A 243 11.04 3.51 22.65
CA ALA A 243 11.26 3.53 24.11
C ALA A 243 12.08 2.33 24.61
N ASN A 244 12.61 2.45 25.84
CA ASN A 244 13.43 1.43 26.50
C ASN A 244 12.92 1.10 27.91
N THR A 245 11.62 0.86 28.04
CA THR A 245 11.00 0.46 29.31
C THR A 245 11.08 -1.06 29.47
N ARG A 246 11.31 -1.54 30.69
CA ARG A 246 11.25 -2.99 31.00
C ARG A 246 9.79 -3.43 30.96
N LEU A 247 9.50 -4.42 30.12
CA LEU A 247 8.20 -5.03 29.98
C LEU A 247 8.01 -6.11 31.05
N THR A 248 6.75 -6.42 31.35
CA THR A 248 6.40 -7.52 32.26
C THR A 248 6.79 -8.85 31.61
N LEU A 249 7.47 -9.72 32.37
CA LEU A 249 7.78 -11.08 31.92
C LEU A 249 6.48 -11.83 31.56
N GLY A 250 6.53 -12.62 30.50
CA GLY A 250 5.36 -13.32 29.95
C GLY A 250 4.43 -12.46 29.08
N THR A 251 4.73 -11.16 28.87
CA THR A 251 3.99 -10.36 27.87
C THR A 251 4.23 -10.95 26.49
N VAL A 252 3.16 -11.27 25.77
CA VAL A 252 3.21 -11.79 24.40
C VAL A 252 2.76 -10.70 23.43
N PHE A 253 3.52 -10.53 22.34
CA PHE A 253 3.11 -9.72 21.20
C PHE A 253 2.95 -10.60 19.97
N ILE A 254 1.84 -10.47 19.27
CA ILE A 254 1.61 -11.14 17.98
C ILE A 254 2.12 -10.19 16.90
N ALA A 255 3.19 -10.56 16.21
CA ALA A 255 3.74 -9.78 15.12
C ALA A 255 3.02 -10.10 13.80
N ILE A 256 2.77 -11.39 13.56
CA ILE A 256 1.95 -11.86 12.44
C ILE A 256 0.87 -12.77 13.01
N ASP A 257 -0.38 -12.41 12.75
CA ASP A 257 -1.59 -13.20 13.02
C ASP A 257 -1.99 -13.91 11.73
N ASN A 258 -1.82 -15.23 11.72
CA ASN A 258 -2.05 -16.08 10.56
C ASN A 258 -3.41 -16.78 10.66
N THR A 259 -4.42 -16.11 10.11
CA THR A 259 -5.81 -16.59 10.13
C THR A 259 -6.10 -17.82 9.26
N SER A 260 -5.11 -18.37 8.55
CA SER A 260 -5.30 -19.62 7.80
C SER A 260 -5.17 -20.83 8.72
N VAL A 261 -5.62 -22.01 8.28
CA VAL A 261 -5.43 -23.25 9.07
C VAL A 261 -4.00 -23.81 9.00
N ASN A 262 -3.19 -23.33 8.06
CA ASN A 262 -1.84 -23.84 7.84
C ASN A 262 -0.82 -23.04 8.66
N PRO A 263 0.23 -23.68 9.21
CA PRO A 263 1.34 -22.98 9.83
C PRO A 263 2.03 -21.97 8.90
N ILE A 264 2.69 -20.96 9.49
CA ILE A 264 3.61 -20.10 8.74
C ILE A 264 4.70 -20.98 8.11
N THR A 265 4.90 -20.84 6.80
CA THR A 265 5.95 -21.58 6.09
C THR A 265 7.28 -20.82 6.14
N GLY A 266 8.28 -21.40 6.81
CA GLY A 266 9.62 -20.84 6.93
C GLY A 266 9.76 -19.74 8.00
N PRO A 267 10.93 -19.56 8.61
CA PRO A 267 11.23 -18.42 9.47
C PRO A 267 11.94 -17.29 8.70
N PHE A 268 11.90 -16.07 9.24
CA PHE A 268 12.84 -15.03 8.84
C PHE A 268 14.27 -15.47 9.17
N ALA A 269 15.21 -15.21 8.27
CA ALA A 269 16.58 -15.73 8.35
C ALA A 269 17.34 -15.27 9.61
N ASN A 270 17.03 -14.08 10.10
CA ASN A 270 17.61 -13.51 11.32
C ASN A 270 16.70 -13.63 12.55
N LEU A 271 15.60 -14.38 12.46
CA LEU A 271 14.68 -14.61 13.57
C LEU A 271 14.22 -16.08 13.60
N PRO A 272 15.12 -17.05 13.87
CA PRO A 272 14.74 -18.47 13.92
C PRO A 272 13.75 -18.78 15.04
N ASP A 273 12.96 -19.85 14.85
CA ASP A 273 12.02 -20.34 15.85
C ASP A 273 12.71 -20.72 17.17
N GLY A 274 12.10 -20.39 18.30
CA GLY A 274 12.65 -20.62 19.64
C GLY A 274 13.84 -19.75 20.04
N SER A 275 14.39 -18.94 19.12
CA SER A 275 15.52 -18.05 19.42
C SER A 275 15.15 -16.95 20.40
N ILE A 276 16.15 -16.41 21.09
CA ILE A 276 16.01 -15.25 21.98
C ILE A 276 16.91 -14.13 21.47
N PHE A 277 16.35 -12.92 21.38
CA PHE A 277 17.11 -11.71 21.08
C PHE A 277 16.79 -10.61 22.09
N THR A 278 17.74 -9.69 22.27
CA THR A 278 17.63 -8.59 23.24
C THR A 278 17.42 -7.28 22.51
N VAL A 279 16.41 -6.50 22.92
CA VAL A 279 16.23 -5.11 22.49
C VAL A 279 16.10 -4.23 23.72
N GLY A 280 17.13 -3.42 23.96
CA GLY A 280 17.21 -2.58 25.14
C GLY A 280 17.23 -3.41 26.41
N ARG A 281 16.21 -3.26 27.26
CA ARG A 281 16.08 -3.96 28.56
C ARG A 281 15.22 -5.24 28.51
N ASN A 282 14.84 -5.69 27.33
CA ASN A 282 13.89 -6.79 27.15
C ASN A 282 14.50 -7.89 26.31
N ASN A 283 14.37 -9.13 26.77
CA ASN A 283 14.64 -10.33 25.99
C ASN A 283 13.32 -10.84 25.41
N PHE A 284 13.32 -11.21 24.14
CA PHE A 284 12.15 -11.74 23.44
C PHE A 284 12.45 -13.13 22.92
N GLN A 285 11.64 -14.11 23.33
CA GLN A 285 11.63 -15.43 22.74
C GLN A 285 10.66 -15.47 21.55
N VAL A 286 11.13 -16.01 20.43
CA VAL A 286 10.39 -16.14 19.18
C VAL A 286 9.62 -17.46 19.16
N SER A 287 8.39 -17.45 18.66
CA SER A 287 7.63 -18.66 18.32
C SER A 287 6.84 -18.44 17.03
N TYR A 288 6.97 -19.35 16.05
CA TYR A 288 6.13 -19.40 14.84
C TYR A 288 4.90 -20.32 14.98
N SER A 289 4.70 -20.86 16.18
CA SER A 289 3.53 -21.65 16.56
C SER A 289 2.83 -21.04 17.78
N GLY A 290 2.93 -19.71 17.94
CA GLY A 290 2.30 -18.98 19.03
C GLY A 290 0.82 -18.71 18.75
N GLY A 291 0.19 -17.94 19.65
CA GLY A 291 -1.22 -17.53 19.51
C GLY A 291 -2.17 -18.72 19.49
N ASP A 292 -2.86 -18.95 18.38
CA ASP A 292 -3.73 -20.12 18.18
C ASP A 292 -3.00 -21.39 17.68
N GLY A 293 -1.68 -21.31 17.51
CA GLY A 293 -0.80 -22.42 17.13
C GLY A 293 -0.05 -22.20 15.82
N ASN A 294 -0.29 -21.10 15.11
CA ASN A 294 0.36 -20.81 13.83
C ASN A 294 0.84 -19.35 13.66
N ASP A 295 0.87 -18.57 14.74
CA ASP A 295 1.25 -17.16 14.70
C ASP A 295 2.74 -16.93 14.95
N LEU A 296 3.28 -15.82 14.42
CA LEU A 296 4.57 -15.29 14.84
C LEU A 296 4.41 -14.43 16.09
N THR A 297 4.89 -14.94 17.22
CA THR A 297 4.80 -14.28 18.52
C THR A 297 6.17 -14.00 19.12
N LEU A 298 6.23 -12.91 19.90
CA LEU A 298 7.40 -12.47 20.66
C LEU A 298 7.03 -12.39 22.14
N THR A 299 7.58 -13.29 22.95
CA THR A 299 7.30 -13.37 24.39
C THR A 299 8.42 -12.76 25.20
N VAL A 300 8.11 -11.86 26.13
CA VAL A 300 9.11 -11.27 27.04
C VAL A 300 9.58 -12.32 28.04
N VAL A 301 10.87 -12.65 28.02
CA VAL A 301 11.50 -13.67 28.87
C VAL A 301 12.57 -13.05 29.78
N PRO A 302 13.02 -13.76 30.84
CA PRO A 302 14.05 -13.26 31.77
C PRO A 302 15.31 -12.70 31.10
#